data_AF-A0A1E9DEZ5-F1
#
_entry.id   AF-A0A1E9DEZ5-F1
#
_cell.length_a   1.000
_cell.length_b   1.000
_cell.length_c   1.000
_cell.angle_alpha   90.00
_cell.angle_beta   90.00
_cell.angle_gamma   90.00
#
_symmetry.space_group_name_H-M   'P 1'
#
loop_
_entity.id
_entity.type
_entity.pdbx_description
1 polymer ?
#
loop_
_entity_poly.entity_id
_entity_poly.type
_entity_poly.pdbx_seq_one_letter_code
_entity_poly.pdbx_strand_id
1 'polypeptide(L)'
;MKNLFIDTNIWLSLYHFTKDDLYQFEKLKDRIGKSINLIITKQVHDEIIRNRENKIMSAIKEFEVKAPVYPAFTKGYDEFNTFKKEMENIKKSHKKWKEKIEDDIANNNLPADKTISEFFDDYDLIPCDDVVDLAYNRYRIGNPPGKDNKYGDAINWEALLKNIPDYEDIVIISADKDYSSVIDSKRINPFLEKERKSKKNGNIKLYTNLVDFLSEHDIVLETENKKGKLINELKVSPNFISTHCIIAMLKEYSGWTEAQIEELCKCVYENSQVGWILDDDDVSQFYFDLLDDSNIDLNKFDFARKVSEKVGMAQKEQKSILVDEESEI
;
A
#
# COMPACT_ATOMS: atom_id res chain seq x y z
N MET A 1 -4.93 -22.92 -5.18
CA MET A 1 -5.00 -21.44 -5.22
C MET A 1 -6.17 -21.01 -4.34
N LYS A 2 -6.04 -19.97 -3.52
CA LYS A 2 -7.08 -19.54 -2.57
C LYS A 2 -7.87 -18.38 -3.16
N ASN A 3 -9.19 -18.49 -3.20
CA ASN A 3 -10.06 -17.40 -3.61
C ASN A 3 -10.15 -16.37 -2.48
N LEU A 4 -9.68 -15.16 -2.75
CA LEU A 4 -9.62 -14.08 -1.78
C LEU A 4 -10.52 -12.94 -2.23
N PHE A 5 -11.48 -12.57 -1.41
CA PHE A 5 -12.27 -11.36 -1.58
C PHE A 5 -11.86 -10.35 -0.49
N ILE A 6 -11.62 -9.11 -0.91
CA ILE A 6 -11.28 -8.01 -0.02
C ILE A 6 -12.37 -6.95 -0.12
N ASP A 7 -12.98 -6.68 1.02
CA ASP A 7 -14.08 -5.73 1.13
C ASP A 7 -13.61 -4.28 0.96
N THR A 8 -14.53 -3.40 0.51
CA THR A 8 -14.26 -2.00 0.18
C THR A 8 -13.62 -1.25 1.35
N ASN A 9 -14.04 -1.53 2.59
CA ASN A 9 -13.53 -0.84 3.77
C ASN A 9 -12.02 -1.11 4.02
N ILE A 10 -11.52 -2.29 3.65
CA ILE A 10 -10.11 -2.64 3.72
C ILE A 10 -9.32 -1.84 2.67
N TRP A 11 -9.82 -1.73 1.43
CA TRP A 11 -9.18 -0.86 0.43
C TRP A 11 -9.15 0.61 0.86
N LEU A 12 -10.28 1.14 1.31
CA LEU A 12 -10.41 2.54 1.76
C LEU A 12 -9.58 2.84 3.01
N SER A 13 -9.22 1.83 3.80
CA SER A 13 -8.36 2.04 4.96
C SER A 13 -6.94 2.49 4.57
N LEU A 14 -6.48 2.23 3.34
CA LEU A 14 -5.19 2.72 2.82
C LEU A 14 -5.01 4.24 2.91
N TYR A 15 -6.11 5.01 2.83
CA TYR A 15 -6.06 6.47 2.96
C TYR A 15 -5.80 6.99 4.38
N HIS A 16 -5.78 6.11 5.39
CA HIS A 16 -5.42 6.44 6.77
C HIS A 16 -4.11 5.80 7.24
N PHE A 17 -3.51 4.97 6.41
CA PHE A 17 -2.55 3.99 6.85
C PHE A 17 -1.09 4.44 6.69
N THR A 18 -0.23 3.71 7.37
CA THR A 18 1.22 3.94 7.47
C THR A 18 1.97 3.30 6.31
N LYS A 19 3.27 3.57 6.16
CA LYS A 19 4.13 2.88 5.18
C LYS A 19 4.07 1.35 5.31
N ASP A 20 3.87 0.82 6.51
CA ASP A 20 3.82 -0.63 6.77
C ASP A 20 2.61 -1.32 6.14
N ASP A 21 1.50 -0.60 5.98
CA ASP A 21 0.27 -1.15 5.42
C ASP A 21 0.36 -1.27 3.88
N LEU A 22 0.96 -0.27 3.22
CA LEU A 22 1.24 -0.31 1.78
C LEU A 22 2.07 -1.56 1.44
N TYR A 23 3.08 -1.85 2.28
CA TYR A 23 3.91 -3.05 2.14
C TYR A 23 3.13 -4.37 2.26
N GLN A 24 2.06 -4.42 3.07
CA GLN A 24 1.23 -5.63 3.14
C GLN A 24 0.45 -5.86 1.83
N PHE A 25 0.00 -4.81 1.17
CA PHE A 25 -0.67 -4.94 -0.13
C PHE A 25 0.31 -5.39 -1.21
N GLU A 26 1.54 -4.87 -1.24
CA GLU A 26 2.57 -5.40 -2.16
C GLU A 26 2.83 -6.90 -1.94
N LYS A 27 2.98 -7.33 -0.68
CA LYS A 27 3.10 -8.76 -0.33
C LYS A 27 1.94 -9.60 -0.85
N LEU A 28 0.73 -9.05 -0.81
CA LEU A 28 -0.44 -9.68 -1.40
C LEU A 28 -0.29 -9.78 -2.91
N LYS A 29 0.07 -8.69 -3.59
CA LYS A 29 0.24 -8.61 -5.05
C LYS A 29 1.17 -9.70 -5.57
N ASP A 30 2.30 -9.94 -4.91
CA ASP A 30 3.28 -10.98 -5.26
C ASP A 30 2.73 -12.40 -5.32
N ARG A 31 1.62 -12.66 -4.61
CA ARG A 31 0.99 -13.97 -4.48
C ARG A 31 -0.21 -14.15 -5.38
N ILE A 32 -0.72 -13.08 -5.97
CA ILE A 32 -1.81 -13.16 -6.93
C ILE A 32 -1.35 -13.94 -8.17
N GLY A 33 -2.22 -14.82 -8.67
CA GLY A 33 -1.93 -15.72 -9.79
C GLY A 33 -1.03 -16.92 -9.45
N LYS A 34 -0.39 -16.92 -8.27
CA LYS A 34 0.49 -18.03 -7.80
C LYS A 34 -0.22 -18.89 -6.77
N SER A 35 -0.52 -18.31 -5.61
CA SER A 35 -1.19 -19.00 -4.51
C SER A 35 -2.54 -18.38 -4.17
N ILE A 36 -2.80 -17.15 -4.61
CA ILE A 36 -4.02 -16.38 -4.38
C ILE A 36 -4.70 -16.09 -5.72
N ASN A 37 -5.99 -16.34 -5.78
CA ASN A 37 -6.89 -15.82 -6.81
C ASN A 37 -7.64 -14.63 -6.18
N LEU A 38 -7.22 -13.41 -6.50
CA LEU A 38 -7.88 -12.21 -5.97
C LEU A 38 -9.17 -11.97 -6.74
N ILE A 39 -10.27 -11.86 -6.02
CA ILE A 39 -11.60 -11.68 -6.56
C ILE A 39 -12.04 -10.25 -6.29
N ILE A 40 -12.25 -9.50 -7.36
CA ILE A 40 -12.67 -8.11 -7.33
C ILE A 40 -13.98 -7.98 -8.09
N THR A 41 -14.97 -7.38 -7.45
CA THR A 41 -16.27 -7.10 -8.06
C THR A 41 -16.32 -5.66 -8.55
N LYS A 42 -17.13 -5.40 -9.58
CA LYS A 42 -17.42 -4.04 -10.03
C LYS A 42 -18.03 -3.18 -8.91
N GLN A 43 -18.82 -3.79 -8.02
CA GLN A 43 -19.39 -3.11 -6.87
C GLN A 43 -18.32 -2.60 -5.89
N VAL A 44 -17.29 -3.39 -5.55
CA VAL A 44 -16.17 -2.93 -4.70
C VAL A 44 -15.45 -1.76 -5.36
N HIS A 45 -15.10 -1.89 -6.64
CA HIS A 45 -14.45 -0.82 -7.40
C HIS A 45 -15.25 0.50 -7.35
N ASP A 46 -16.55 0.44 -7.64
CA ASP A 46 -17.39 1.64 -7.67
C ASP A 46 -17.63 2.21 -6.27
N GLU A 47 -17.63 1.39 -5.22
CA GLU A 47 -17.66 1.85 -3.83
C GLU A 47 -16.39 2.57 -3.41
N ILE A 48 -15.21 2.09 -3.86
CA ILE A 48 -13.94 2.78 -3.60
C ILE A 48 -13.99 4.19 -4.20
N ILE A 49 -14.38 4.30 -5.48
CA ILE A 49 -14.49 5.59 -6.17
C ILE A 49 -15.47 6.54 -5.44
N ARG A 50 -16.67 6.06 -5.10
CA ARG A 50 -17.68 6.89 -4.42
C ARG A 50 -17.26 7.37 -3.04
N ASN A 51 -16.48 6.56 -2.32
CA ASN A 51 -16.12 6.83 -0.93
C ASN A 51 -14.73 7.43 -0.76
N ARG A 52 -13.89 7.44 -1.79
CA ARG A 52 -12.51 7.96 -1.78
C ARG A 52 -12.41 9.35 -1.16
N GLU A 53 -13.13 10.33 -1.71
CA GLU A 53 -13.06 11.72 -1.23
C GLU A 53 -13.51 11.84 0.23
N ASN A 54 -14.60 11.16 0.61
CA ASN A 54 -15.08 11.16 1.98
C ASN A 54 -14.03 10.65 2.96
N LYS A 55 -13.28 9.62 2.55
CA LYS A 55 -12.23 9.01 3.37
C LYS A 55 -11.03 9.94 3.51
N ILE A 56 -10.55 10.49 2.39
CA ILE A 56 -9.47 11.49 2.38
C ILE A 56 -9.83 12.72 3.22
N MET A 57 -11.05 13.25 3.06
CA MET A 57 -11.53 14.39 3.84
C MET A 57 -11.58 14.10 5.34
N SER A 58 -11.86 12.86 5.74
CA SER A 58 -11.81 12.47 7.15
C SER A 58 -10.38 12.47 7.71
N ALA A 59 -9.38 12.10 6.89
CA ALA A 59 -7.97 12.15 7.28
C ALA A 59 -7.41 13.59 7.33
N ILE A 60 -7.74 14.42 6.34
CA ILE A 60 -7.20 15.79 6.23
C ILE A 60 -7.71 16.73 7.32
N LYS A 61 -8.90 16.48 7.88
CA LYS A 61 -9.46 17.29 8.98
C LYS A 61 -8.55 17.39 10.20
N GLU A 62 -7.74 16.37 10.44
CA GLU A 62 -6.80 16.35 11.57
C GLU A 62 -5.46 17.01 11.23
N PHE A 63 -5.21 17.31 9.95
CA PHE A 63 -3.97 17.89 9.43
C PHE A 63 -4.00 19.43 9.39
N GLU A 64 -4.30 20.07 10.53
CA GLU A 64 -4.32 21.53 10.68
C GLU A 64 -3.24 22.04 11.65
N VAL A 65 -2.50 23.08 11.25
CA VAL A 65 -1.57 23.81 12.13
C VAL A 65 -2.29 24.97 12.81
N LYS A 66 -2.49 24.88 14.12
CA LYS A 66 -3.07 25.95 14.95
C LYS A 66 -1.96 26.74 15.64
N ALA A 67 -1.87 28.04 15.37
CA ALA A 67 -0.99 28.91 16.14
C ALA A 67 -1.55 29.15 17.54
N PRO A 68 -0.69 29.24 18.56
CA PRO A 68 -1.12 29.64 19.88
C PRO A 68 -1.62 31.09 19.87
N VAL A 69 -2.61 31.36 20.71
CA VAL A 69 -2.99 32.73 21.03
C VAL A 69 -1.96 33.26 22.03
N TYR A 70 -1.33 34.39 21.70
CA TYR A 70 -0.28 34.97 22.54
C TYR A 70 -0.85 36.01 23.51
N PRO A 71 -0.81 35.78 24.84
CA PRO A 71 -1.14 36.79 25.83
C PRO A 71 -0.18 37.99 25.73
N ALA A 72 -0.65 39.19 26.07
CA ALA A 72 0.13 40.42 25.89
C ALA A 72 1.49 40.41 26.63
N PHE A 73 1.54 39.82 27.83
CA PHE A 73 2.76 39.76 28.65
C PHE A 73 3.86 38.88 28.02
N THR A 74 3.52 37.95 27.12
CA THR A 74 4.50 37.06 26.47
C THR A 74 5.46 37.82 25.56
N LYS A 75 5.09 39.03 25.10
CA LYS A 75 5.94 39.88 24.27
C LYS A 75 7.16 40.44 25.00
N GLY A 76 7.18 40.37 26.33
CA GLY A 76 8.29 40.83 27.16
C GLY A 76 9.44 39.82 27.30
N TYR A 77 9.29 38.63 26.74
CA TYR A 77 10.29 37.55 26.78
C TYR A 77 11.11 37.52 25.50
N ASP A 78 12.42 37.27 25.61
CA ASP A 78 13.36 37.27 24.49
C ASP A 78 13.01 36.17 23.45
N GLU A 79 12.44 35.05 23.92
CA GLU A 79 12.06 33.90 23.11
C GLU A 79 10.89 34.18 22.16
N PHE A 80 10.06 35.20 22.46
CA PHE A 80 8.81 35.46 21.74
C PHE A 80 9.01 35.67 20.24
N ASN A 81 9.98 36.49 19.85
CA ASN A 81 10.21 36.83 18.45
C ASN A 81 10.71 35.62 17.65
N THR A 82 11.60 34.83 18.25
CA THR A 82 12.13 33.61 17.64
C THR A 82 11.01 32.59 17.42
N PHE A 83 10.26 32.27 18.47
CA PHE A 83 9.15 31.31 18.39
C PHE A 83 8.06 31.75 17.40
N LYS A 84 7.71 33.05 17.39
CA LYS A 84 6.73 33.58 16.44
C LYS A 84 7.20 33.39 14.99
N LYS A 85 8.46 33.69 14.70
CA LYS A 85 9.05 33.53 13.37
C LYS A 85 9.09 32.06 12.93
N GLU A 86 9.45 31.15 13.84
CA GLU A 86 9.40 29.71 13.59
C GLU A 86 7.97 29.22 13.29
N MET A 87 6.99 29.68 14.07
CA MET A 87 5.58 29.36 13.83
C MET A 87 5.08 29.88 12.47
N GLU A 88 5.51 31.07 12.04
CA GLU A 88 5.21 31.59 10.70
C GLU A 88 5.84 30.73 9.58
N ASN A 89 7.07 30.26 9.78
CA ASN A 89 7.73 29.35 8.84
C ASN A 89 7.01 28.00 8.77
N ILE A 90 6.62 27.42 9.91
CA ILE A 90 5.85 26.16 9.97
C ILE A 90 4.54 26.31 9.20
N LYS A 91 3.80 27.41 9.40
CA LYS A 91 2.56 27.68 8.65
C LYS A 91 2.81 27.75 7.14
N LYS A 92 3.89 28.40 6.72
CA LYS A 92 4.23 28.53 5.30
C LYS A 92 4.57 27.17 4.69
N SER A 93 5.38 26.36 5.38
CA SER A 93 5.74 25.01 4.93
C SER A 93 4.53 24.08 4.91
N HIS A 94 3.68 24.12 5.95
CA HIS A 94 2.43 23.36 6.00
C HIS A 94 1.49 23.73 4.86
N LYS A 95 1.32 25.02 4.56
CA LYS A 95 0.50 25.46 3.41
C LYS A 95 1.00 24.88 2.09
N LYS A 96 2.31 24.98 1.82
CA LYS A 96 2.90 24.41 0.59
C LYS A 96 2.71 22.90 0.49
N TRP A 97 2.88 22.19 1.61
CA TRP A 97 2.66 20.75 1.65
C TRP A 97 1.19 20.41 1.38
N LYS A 98 0.27 21.15 2.00
CA LYS A 98 -1.17 20.98 1.77
C LYS A 98 -1.55 21.22 0.31
N GLU A 99 -1.01 22.26 -0.33
CA GLU A 99 -1.21 22.54 -1.76
C GLU A 99 -0.75 21.36 -2.64
N LYS A 100 0.41 20.75 -2.32
CA LYS A 100 0.89 19.55 -3.03
C LYS A 100 -0.06 18.36 -2.83
N ILE A 101 -0.54 18.14 -1.60
CA ILE A 101 -1.49 17.06 -1.31
C ILE A 101 -2.81 17.30 -2.04
N GLU A 102 -3.31 18.54 -2.10
CA GLU A 102 -4.53 18.90 -2.82
C GLU A 102 -4.38 18.63 -4.33
N ASP A 103 -3.22 18.91 -4.91
CA ASP A 103 -2.89 18.57 -6.30
C ASP A 103 -2.84 17.04 -6.52
N ASP A 104 -2.18 16.29 -5.63
CA ASP A 104 -2.15 14.83 -5.69
C ASP A 104 -3.58 14.23 -5.56
N ILE A 105 -4.44 14.80 -4.74
CA ILE A 105 -5.84 14.36 -4.59
C ILE A 105 -6.63 14.58 -5.87
N ALA A 106 -6.50 15.76 -6.48
CA ALA A 106 -7.20 16.13 -7.70
C ALA A 106 -6.78 15.27 -8.90
N ASN A 107 -5.52 14.83 -8.92
CA ASN A 107 -4.95 14.01 -9.99
C ASN A 107 -4.95 12.50 -9.68
N ASN A 108 -5.58 12.05 -8.57
CA ASN A 108 -5.57 10.64 -8.12
C ASN A 108 -4.15 10.05 -8.00
N ASN A 109 -3.22 10.81 -7.44
CA ASN A 109 -1.80 10.50 -7.39
C ASN A 109 -1.29 10.27 -5.97
N LEU A 110 -2.17 10.14 -4.96
CA LEU A 110 -1.74 9.77 -3.62
C LEU A 110 -1.09 8.38 -3.65
N PRO A 111 -0.16 8.07 -2.72
CA PRO A 111 0.41 6.73 -2.62
C PRO A 111 -0.64 5.62 -2.57
N ALA A 112 -1.72 5.82 -1.80
CA ALA A 112 -2.85 4.90 -1.74
C ALA A 112 -3.57 4.75 -3.08
N ASP A 113 -3.70 5.82 -3.88
CA ASP A 113 -4.32 5.74 -5.20
C ASP A 113 -3.51 4.86 -6.14
N LYS A 114 -2.19 5.05 -6.17
CA LYS A 114 -1.25 4.24 -6.97
C LYS A 114 -1.32 2.77 -6.59
N THR A 115 -1.25 2.47 -5.29
CA THR A 115 -1.35 1.09 -4.80
C THR A 115 -2.69 0.47 -5.16
N ILE A 116 -3.81 1.21 -5.03
CA ILE A 116 -5.12 0.67 -5.42
C ILE A 116 -5.17 0.43 -6.93
N SER A 117 -4.75 1.38 -7.79
CA SER A 117 -4.81 1.21 -9.25
C SER A 117 -4.10 -0.07 -9.73
N GLU A 118 -2.99 -0.44 -9.09
CA GLU A 118 -2.25 -1.66 -9.40
C GLU A 118 -3.04 -2.98 -9.22
N PHE A 119 -4.14 -2.97 -8.45
CA PHE A 119 -5.02 -4.14 -8.31
C PHE A 119 -6.27 -4.08 -9.19
N PHE A 120 -6.60 -2.94 -9.78
CA PHE A 120 -7.86 -2.76 -10.50
C PHE A 120 -7.65 -2.52 -12.00
N ASP A 121 -6.45 -2.10 -12.44
CA ASP A 121 -6.13 -1.89 -13.84
C ASP A 121 -5.82 -3.21 -14.58
N ASP A 122 -5.26 -4.20 -13.87
CA ASP A 122 -4.80 -5.48 -14.45
C ASP A 122 -5.79 -6.65 -14.29
N TYR A 123 -6.94 -6.45 -13.63
CA TYR A 123 -7.82 -7.55 -13.21
C TYR A 123 -9.21 -7.45 -13.84
N ASP A 124 -9.69 -8.59 -14.36
CA ASP A 124 -11.06 -8.75 -14.85
C ASP A 124 -12.06 -8.59 -13.70
N LEU A 125 -12.61 -7.38 -13.55
CA LEU A 125 -13.63 -7.08 -12.57
C LEU A 125 -14.88 -7.92 -12.82
N ILE A 126 -15.35 -8.62 -11.79
CA ILE A 126 -16.59 -9.40 -11.90
C ILE A 126 -17.78 -8.44 -12.08
N PRO A 127 -18.52 -8.52 -13.20
CA PRO A 127 -19.70 -7.69 -13.41
C PRO A 127 -20.79 -8.04 -12.39
N CYS A 128 -21.56 -7.03 -12.00
CA CYS A 128 -22.54 -7.16 -10.91
C CYS A 128 -23.98 -6.91 -11.37
N ASP A 129 -24.21 -6.42 -12.59
CA ASP A 129 -25.53 -5.97 -13.07
C ASP A 129 -26.60 -7.06 -12.97
N ASP A 130 -26.22 -8.30 -13.27
CA ASP A 130 -27.13 -9.44 -13.31
C ASP A 130 -27.39 -10.10 -11.95
N VAL A 131 -26.73 -9.64 -10.88
CA VAL A 131 -26.99 -10.07 -9.51
C VAL A 131 -27.66 -9.00 -8.65
N VAL A 132 -27.87 -7.78 -9.18
CA VAL A 132 -28.49 -6.66 -8.44
C VAL A 132 -29.88 -7.03 -7.91
N ASP A 133 -30.73 -7.64 -8.74
CA ASP A 133 -32.08 -8.04 -8.32
C ASP A 133 -32.07 -9.14 -7.25
N LEU A 134 -31.11 -10.08 -7.32
CA LEU A 134 -30.93 -11.12 -6.31
C LEU A 134 -30.49 -10.50 -4.98
N ALA A 135 -29.53 -9.58 -5.03
CA ALA A 135 -29.03 -8.86 -3.86
C ALA A 135 -30.11 -8.00 -3.21
N TYR A 136 -30.93 -7.33 -4.02
CA TYR A 136 -32.06 -6.55 -3.53
C TYR A 136 -33.11 -7.43 -2.84
N ASN A 137 -33.42 -8.59 -3.43
CA ASN A 137 -34.35 -9.55 -2.81
C ASN A 137 -33.78 -10.13 -1.52
N ARG A 138 -32.49 -10.51 -1.48
CA ARG A 138 -31.77 -10.94 -0.26
C ARG A 138 -31.91 -9.91 0.86
N TYR A 139 -31.64 -8.64 0.55
CA TYR A 139 -31.77 -7.54 1.49
C TYR A 139 -33.22 -7.41 2.01
N ARG A 140 -34.21 -7.44 1.12
CA ARG A 140 -35.63 -7.29 1.48
C ARG A 140 -36.16 -8.38 2.40
N ILE A 141 -35.66 -9.61 2.27
CA ILE A 141 -36.06 -10.73 3.14
C ILE A 141 -35.22 -10.82 4.41
N GLY A 142 -34.28 -9.89 4.62
CA GLY A 142 -33.45 -9.81 5.82
C GLY A 142 -32.30 -10.83 5.87
N ASN A 143 -31.89 -11.37 4.71
CA ASN A 143 -30.74 -12.26 4.65
C ASN A 143 -29.44 -11.44 4.60
N PRO A 144 -28.42 -11.80 5.40
CA PRO A 144 -27.11 -11.14 5.33
C PRO A 144 -26.38 -11.48 4.01
N PRO A 145 -25.31 -10.77 3.63
CA PRO A 145 -24.79 -9.57 4.31
C PRO A 145 -25.57 -8.31 3.91
N GLY A 146 -25.55 -7.30 4.77
CA GLY A 146 -26.16 -5.98 4.53
C GLY A 146 -27.07 -5.49 5.67
N LYS A 147 -27.16 -4.16 5.82
CA LYS A 147 -28.00 -3.46 6.80
C LYS A 147 -28.33 -2.02 6.35
N ASP A 148 -29.31 -1.39 7.00
CA ASP A 148 -29.56 0.06 6.95
C ASP A 148 -29.69 0.68 5.54
N ASN A 149 -30.64 0.19 4.74
CA ASN A 149 -30.91 0.65 3.36
C ASN A 149 -29.72 0.56 2.39
N LYS A 150 -28.66 -0.17 2.76
CA LYS A 150 -27.51 -0.45 1.91
C LYS A 150 -27.44 -1.96 1.66
N TYR A 151 -27.24 -2.31 0.40
CA TYR A 151 -27.17 -3.71 -0.06
C TYR A 151 -25.95 -3.95 -0.97
N GLY A 152 -24.94 -3.08 -0.91
CA GLY A 152 -23.67 -3.27 -1.64
C GLY A 152 -22.98 -4.59 -1.29
N ASP A 153 -22.94 -4.94 0.00
CA ASP A 153 -22.43 -6.24 0.45
C ASP A 153 -23.25 -7.41 -0.10
N ALA A 154 -24.58 -7.24 -0.22
CA ALA A 154 -25.42 -8.26 -0.83
C ALA A 154 -25.09 -8.46 -2.31
N ILE A 155 -24.77 -7.38 -3.05
CA ILE A 155 -24.33 -7.45 -4.45
C ILE A 155 -23.01 -8.21 -4.54
N ASN A 156 -22.03 -7.83 -3.70
CA ASN A 156 -20.74 -8.52 -3.62
C ASN A 156 -20.94 -10.01 -3.36
N TRP A 157 -21.77 -10.36 -2.37
CA TRP A 157 -22.02 -11.74 -2.00
C TRP A 157 -22.70 -12.56 -3.11
N GLU A 158 -23.73 -12.03 -3.78
CA GLU A 158 -24.35 -12.74 -4.89
C GLU A 158 -23.40 -12.91 -6.08
N ALA A 159 -22.54 -11.91 -6.34
CA ALA A 159 -21.49 -12.02 -7.35
C ALA A 159 -20.47 -13.13 -6.99
N LEU A 160 -20.05 -13.22 -5.72
CA LEU A 160 -19.18 -14.29 -5.23
C LEU A 160 -19.83 -15.67 -5.35
N LEU A 161 -21.09 -15.81 -4.94
CA LEU A 161 -21.84 -17.07 -5.05
C LEU A 161 -21.97 -17.52 -6.51
N LYS A 162 -22.13 -16.58 -7.44
CA LYS A 162 -22.29 -16.89 -8.86
C LYS A 162 -20.99 -17.31 -9.53
N ASN A 163 -19.91 -16.56 -9.29
CA ASN A 163 -18.68 -16.67 -10.07
C ASN A 163 -17.64 -17.62 -9.45
N ILE A 164 -17.72 -17.90 -8.14
CA ILE A 164 -16.80 -18.83 -7.51
C ILE A 164 -17.32 -20.26 -7.68
N PRO A 165 -16.53 -21.17 -8.28
CA PRO A 165 -16.93 -22.53 -8.55
C PRO A 165 -17.41 -23.29 -7.32
N ASP A 166 -18.17 -24.35 -7.57
CA ASP A 166 -18.59 -25.29 -6.54
C ASP A 166 -17.35 -25.98 -5.93
N TYR A 167 -17.46 -26.40 -4.68
CA TYR A 167 -16.43 -27.06 -3.86
C TYR A 167 -15.21 -26.20 -3.50
N GLU A 168 -15.09 -24.99 -4.04
CA GLU A 168 -13.98 -24.10 -3.70
C GLU A 168 -14.24 -23.29 -2.43
N ASP A 169 -13.20 -23.10 -1.62
CA ASP A 169 -13.25 -22.27 -0.42
C ASP A 169 -13.06 -20.79 -0.76
N ILE A 170 -13.65 -19.92 0.07
CA ILE A 170 -13.54 -18.47 -0.06
C ILE A 170 -12.93 -17.89 1.22
N VAL A 171 -11.95 -17.02 1.05
CA VAL A 171 -11.42 -16.18 2.12
C VAL A 171 -11.96 -14.77 1.93
N ILE A 172 -12.54 -14.20 2.98
CA ILE A 172 -13.04 -12.81 3.00
C ILE A 172 -12.18 -12.02 3.98
N ILE A 173 -11.72 -10.84 3.56
CA ILE A 173 -11.14 -9.84 4.45
C ILE A 173 -12.10 -8.66 4.53
N SER A 174 -12.67 -8.44 5.71
CA SER A 174 -13.55 -7.30 5.99
C SER A 174 -13.43 -6.91 7.45
N ALA A 175 -13.26 -5.62 7.72
CA ALA A 175 -13.34 -5.08 9.08
C ALA A 175 -14.79 -4.76 9.49
N ASP A 176 -15.75 -4.89 8.56
CA ASP A 176 -17.14 -4.52 8.78
C ASP A 176 -17.93 -5.72 9.31
N LYS A 177 -18.97 -5.40 10.08
CA LYS A 177 -19.74 -6.44 10.78
C LYS A 177 -20.67 -7.23 9.87
N ASP A 178 -20.86 -6.80 8.61
CA ASP A 178 -21.88 -7.34 7.70
C ASP A 178 -21.62 -8.79 7.28
N TYR A 179 -20.35 -9.19 7.21
CA TYR A 179 -19.95 -10.59 6.99
C TYR A 179 -19.77 -11.37 8.28
N SER A 180 -19.69 -10.70 9.44
CA SER A 180 -19.27 -11.33 10.70
C SER A 180 -20.43 -11.94 11.49
N SER A 181 -20.11 -12.87 12.39
CA SER A 181 -21.03 -13.36 13.40
C SER A 181 -21.31 -12.27 14.43
N VAL A 182 -22.58 -12.17 14.84
CA VAL A 182 -23.02 -11.24 15.88
C VAL A 182 -22.36 -11.55 17.24
N ILE A 183 -22.00 -12.82 17.48
CA ILE A 183 -21.39 -13.28 18.74
C ILE A 183 -19.87 -13.11 18.74
N ASP A 184 -19.23 -13.40 17.61
CA ASP A 184 -17.76 -13.39 17.47
C ASP A 184 -17.41 -12.71 16.15
N SER A 185 -16.97 -11.46 16.22
CA SER A 185 -16.67 -10.64 15.04
C SER A 185 -15.52 -11.19 14.20
N LYS A 186 -14.74 -12.16 14.72
CA LYS A 186 -13.68 -12.84 13.97
C LYS A 186 -14.17 -14.06 13.20
N ARG A 187 -15.43 -14.46 13.39
CA ARG A 187 -16.04 -15.57 12.66
C ARG A 187 -16.98 -15.05 11.59
N ILE A 188 -17.09 -15.81 10.50
CA ILE A 188 -18.09 -15.55 9.48
C ILE A 188 -19.50 -15.69 10.08
N ASN A 189 -20.45 -14.94 9.54
CA ASN A 189 -21.85 -15.06 9.88
C ASN A 189 -22.34 -16.51 9.62
N PRO A 190 -22.95 -17.20 10.60
CA PRO A 190 -23.36 -18.60 10.44
C PRO A 190 -24.37 -18.84 9.31
N PHE A 191 -25.16 -17.82 8.93
CA PHE A 191 -26.06 -17.91 7.79
C PHE A 191 -25.27 -18.02 6.48
N LEU A 192 -24.28 -17.14 6.28
CA LEU A 192 -23.42 -17.13 5.10
C LEU A 192 -22.61 -18.42 4.98
N GLU A 193 -22.08 -18.90 6.12
CA GLU A 193 -21.36 -20.17 6.21
C GLU A 193 -22.22 -21.35 5.71
N LYS A 194 -23.44 -21.49 6.26
CA LYS A 194 -24.38 -22.53 5.86
C LYS A 194 -24.84 -22.37 4.42
N GLU A 195 -25.06 -21.14 3.96
CA GLU A 195 -25.50 -20.88 2.60
C GLU A 195 -24.46 -21.33 1.58
N ARG A 196 -23.18 -20.95 1.74
CA ARG A 196 -22.13 -21.42 0.84
C ARG A 196 -21.96 -22.92 0.94
N LYS A 197 -21.99 -23.50 2.15
CA LYS A 197 -21.86 -24.95 2.28
C LYS A 197 -22.98 -25.69 1.57
N SER A 198 -24.23 -25.24 1.71
CA SER A 198 -25.39 -25.90 1.12
C SER A 198 -25.53 -25.68 -0.39
N LYS A 199 -25.30 -24.46 -0.89
CA LYS A 199 -25.43 -24.14 -2.31
C LYS A 199 -24.23 -24.60 -3.13
N LYS A 200 -23.04 -24.61 -2.53
CA LYS A 200 -21.77 -24.69 -3.25
C LYS A 200 -20.78 -25.69 -2.67
N ASN A 201 -21.06 -26.38 -1.56
CA ASN A 201 -20.15 -27.31 -0.88
C ASN A 201 -18.79 -26.74 -0.42
N GLY A 202 -18.51 -25.46 -0.66
CA GLY A 202 -17.32 -24.76 -0.19
C GLY A 202 -17.44 -24.24 1.24
N ASN A 203 -16.31 -23.93 1.85
CA ASN A 203 -16.21 -23.29 3.16
C ASN A 203 -15.85 -21.80 3.02
N ILE A 204 -16.07 -21.03 4.08
CA ILE A 204 -15.68 -19.61 4.14
C ILE A 204 -14.84 -19.36 5.37
N LYS A 205 -13.83 -18.52 5.23
CA LYS A 205 -13.07 -17.97 6.33
C LYS A 205 -13.05 -16.45 6.29
N LEU A 206 -13.24 -15.82 7.44
CA LEU A 206 -13.21 -14.37 7.61
C LEU A 206 -11.91 -13.94 8.30
N TYR A 207 -11.31 -12.87 7.82
CA TYR A 207 -10.25 -12.10 8.47
C TYR A 207 -10.70 -10.65 8.62
N THR A 208 -10.29 -10.00 9.71
CA THR A 208 -10.65 -8.60 9.98
C THR A 208 -9.69 -7.58 9.40
N ASN A 209 -8.50 -8.01 8.98
CA ASN A 209 -7.47 -7.18 8.37
C ASN A 209 -6.53 -8.04 7.51
N LEU A 210 -5.74 -7.38 6.67
CA LEU A 210 -4.82 -8.06 5.74
C LEU A 210 -3.65 -8.74 6.48
N VAL A 211 -3.16 -8.15 7.58
CA VAL A 211 -2.02 -8.68 8.34
C VAL A 211 -2.30 -10.07 8.91
N ASP A 212 -3.49 -10.28 9.51
CA ASP A 212 -3.91 -11.56 10.07
C ASP A 212 -3.96 -12.64 8.99
N PHE A 213 -4.47 -12.28 7.80
CA PHE A 213 -4.50 -13.16 6.63
C PHE A 213 -3.09 -13.52 6.15
N LEU A 214 -2.20 -12.54 6.00
CA LEU A 214 -0.85 -12.77 5.48
C LEU A 214 0.01 -13.57 6.47
N SER A 215 -0.16 -13.33 7.77
CA SER A 215 0.59 -13.99 8.83
C SER A 215 0.22 -15.47 8.97
N GLU A 216 -1.07 -15.82 8.94
CA GLU A 216 -1.50 -17.22 9.05
C GLU A 216 -1.13 -18.07 7.82
N HIS A 217 -0.85 -17.41 6.70
CA HIS A 217 -0.55 -18.08 5.44
C HIS A 217 0.94 -18.06 5.08
N ASP A 218 1.82 -17.77 6.04
CA ASP A 218 3.27 -17.69 5.90
C ASP A 218 3.74 -16.76 4.74
N ILE A 219 2.85 -15.89 4.23
CA ILE A 219 3.16 -15.01 3.10
C ILE A 219 4.24 -14.00 3.51
N VAL A 220 4.18 -13.54 4.75
CA VAL A 220 5.21 -12.68 5.36
C VAL A 220 6.56 -13.40 5.34
N LEU A 221 6.64 -14.61 5.89
CA LEU A 221 7.89 -15.37 6.01
C LEU A 221 8.48 -15.72 4.64
N GLU A 222 7.66 -16.18 3.70
CA GLU A 222 8.12 -16.49 2.35
C GLU A 222 8.66 -15.26 1.60
N THR A 223 8.03 -14.10 1.78
CA THR A 223 8.46 -12.86 1.12
C THR A 223 9.78 -12.37 1.71
N GLU A 224 9.92 -12.37 3.04
CA GLU A 224 11.21 -12.06 3.67
C GLU A 224 12.31 -13.06 3.27
N ASN A 225 11.98 -14.35 3.10
CA ASN A 225 12.92 -15.35 2.60
C ASN A 225 13.36 -15.08 1.15
N LYS A 226 12.45 -14.64 0.27
CA LYS A 226 12.80 -14.28 -1.12
C LYS A 226 13.67 -13.04 -1.17
N LYS A 227 13.33 -12.00 -0.42
CA LYS A 227 14.18 -10.82 -0.23
C LYS A 227 15.58 -11.20 0.22
N GLY A 228 15.68 -12.03 1.26
CA GLY A 228 16.98 -12.54 1.73
C GLY A 228 17.75 -13.34 0.68
N LYS A 229 17.07 -14.11 -0.18
CA LYS A 229 17.73 -14.80 -1.31
C LYS A 229 18.27 -13.81 -2.34
N LEU A 230 17.47 -12.83 -2.76
CA LEU A 230 17.90 -11.82 -3.74
C LEU A 230 19.07 -10.97 -3.21
N ILE A 231 19.06 -10.60 -1.92
CA ILE A 231 20.21 -9.94 -1.27
C ILE A 231 21.47 -10.82 -1.36
N ASN A 232 21.35 -12.11 -1.05
CA ASN A 232 22.47 -13.04 -1.14
C ASN A 232 22.97 -13.22 -2.59
N GLU A 233 22.07 -13.26 -3.57
CA GLU A 233 22.40 -13.33 -4.99
C GLU A 233 23.11 -12.05 -5.46
N LEU A 234 22.63 -10.87 -5.05
CA LEU A 234 23.28 -9.59 -5.36
C LEU A 234 24.71 -9.55 -4.80
N LYS A 235 24.88 -10.02 -3.55
CA LYS A 235 26.17 -10.10 -2.87
C LYS A 235 27.21 -10.93 -3.63
N VAL A 236 26.78 -11.99 -4.32
CA VAL A 236 27.66 -12.88 -5.10
C VAL A 236 27.48 -12.74 -6.61
N SER A 237 26.81 -11.68 -7.08
CA SER A 237 26.52 -11.48 -8.50
C SER A 237 27.81 -11.53 -9.34
N PRO A 238 27.89 -12.39 -10.36
CA PRO A 238 29.13 -12.69 -11.07
C PRO A 238 29.45 -11.73 -12.22
N ASN A 239 28.47 -10.95 -12.70
CA ASN A 239 28.64 -10.03 -13.82
C ASN A 239 27.54 -8.96 -13.84
N PHE A 240 27.73 -7.89 -14.62
CA PHE A 240 26.79 -6.77 -14.72
C PHE A 240 25.38 -7.18 -15.15
N ILE A 241 25.25 -8.08 -16.14
CA ILE A 241 23.94 -8.53 -16.63
C ILE A 241 23.13 -9.19 -15.50
N SER A 242 23.78 -10.09 -14.74
CA SER A 242 23.16 -10.71 -13.56
C SER A 242 22.79 -9.66 -12.51
N THR A 243 23.64 -8.65 -12.28
CA THR A 243 23.34 -7.58 -11.34
C THR A 243 22.10 -6.78 -11.75
N HIS A 244 21.98 -6.34 -13.01
CA HIS A 244 20.78 -5.64 -13.50
C HIS A 244 19.52 -6.49 -13.35
N CYS A 245 19.57 -7.78 -13.69
CA CYS A 245 18.44 -8.69 -13.51
C CYS A 245 18.03 -8.81 -12.03
N ILE A 246 18.99 -8.94 -11.12
CA ILE A 246 18.72 -9.02 -9.67
C ILE A 246 18.14 -7.70 -9.16
N ILE A 247 18.69 -6.55 -9.59
CA ILE A 247 18.16 -5.22 -9.23
C ILE A 247 16.74 -5.05 -9.74
N ALA A 248 16.43 -5.48 -10.97
CA ALA A 248 15.07 -5.46 -11.50
C ALA A 248 14.10 -6.31 -10.66
N MET A 249 14.52 -7.49 -10.20
CA MET A 249 13.72 -8.32 -9.29
C MET A 249 13.59 -7.69 -7.90
N LEU A 250 14.63 -7.03 -7.39
CA LEU A 250 14.60 -6.33 -6.10
C LEU A 250 13.65 -5.13 -6.13
N LYS A 251 13.56 -4.41 -7.26
CA LYS A 251 12.63 -3.29 -7.47
C LYS A 251 11.15 -3.68 -7.35
N GLU A 252 10.81 -4.95 -7.53
CA GLU A 252 9.44 -5.44 -7.35
C GLU A 252 9.00 -5.45 -5.88
N TYR A 253 9.92 -5.28 -4.92
CA TYR A 253 9.62 -5.30 -3.49
C TYR A 253 9.91 -3.94 -2.84
N SER A 254 9.00 -3.43 -2.00
CA SER A 254 9.27 -2.30 -1.09
C SER A 254 9.26 -2.76 0.38
N GLY A 255 9.18 -1.86 1.37
CA GLY A 255 9.07 -2.21 2.79
C GLY A 255 10.30 -2.93 3.35
N TRP A 256 11.49 -2.48 2.97
CA TRP A 256 12.76 -3.00 3.45
C TRP A 256 13.01 -2.60 4.90
N THR A 257 13.43 -3.55 5.73
CA THR A 257 13.88 -3.26 7.10
C THR A 257 15.22 -2.52 7.07
N GLU A 258 15.53 -1.73 8.11
CA GLU A 258 16.82 -1.03 8.21
C GLU A 258 18.03 -1.98 8.06
N ALA A 259 17.92 -3.21 8.61
CA ALA A 259 18.95 -4.23 8.47
C ALA A 259 19.11 -4.71 7.02
N GLN A 260 18.00 -4.94 6.29
CA GLN A 260 18.06 -5.33 4.87
C GLN A 260 18.59 -4.20 3.99
N ILE A 261 18.23 -2.94 4.28
CA ILE A 261 18.74 -1.76 3.56
C ILE A 261 20.25 -1.66 3.74
N GLU A 262 20.75 -1.83 4.96
CA GLU A 262 22.18 -1.83 5.23
C GLU A 262 22.90 -2.98 4.50
N GLU A 263 22.31 -4.18 4.45
CA GLU A 263 22.86 -5.29 3.67
C GLU A 263 22.90 -5.02 2.16
N LEU A 264 21.85 -4.42 1.60
CA LEU A 264 21.80 -4.02 0.20
C LEU A 264 22.86 -2.95 -0.13
N CYS A 265 23.00 -1.94 0.73
CA CYS A 265 24.00 -0.89 0.57
C CYS A 265 25.43 -1.43 0.73
N LYS A 266 25.61 -2.42 1.61
CA LYS A 266 26.88 -3.12 1.79
C LYS A 266 27.31 -3.87 0.54
N CYS A 267 26.38 -4.41 -0.27
CA CYS A 267 26.69 -5.09 -1.53
C CYS A 267 27.44 -4.18 -2.52
N VAL A 268 27.16 -2.87 -2.54
CA VAL A 268 27.87 -1.87 -3.38
C VAL A 268 29.37 -1.84 -3.08
N TYR A 269 29.76 -2.13 -1.84
CA TYR A 269 31.16 -2.08 -1.40
C TYR A 269 31.82 -3.45 -1.36
N GLU A 270 31.07 -4.52 -1.11
CA GLU A 270 31.61 -5.89 -1.02
C GLU A 270 31.65 -6.62 -2.38
N ASN A 271 30.78 -6.24 -3.33
CA ASN A 271 30.80 -6.79 -4.68
C ASN A 271 31.17 -5.70 -5.69
N SER A 272 32.39 -5.80 -6.24
CA SER A 272 32.89 -4.88 -7.27
C SER A 272 31.97 -4.73 -8.48
N GLN A 273 31.22 -5.79 -8.85
CA GLN A 273 30.29 -5.73 -9.97
C GLN A 273 29.14 -4.76 -9.67
N VAL A 274 28.61 -4.78 -8.44
CA VAL A 274 27.53 -3.89 -8.00
C VAL A 274 28.05 -2.47 -7.86
N GLY A 275 29.23 -2.29 -7.27
CA GLY A 275 29.83 -0.98 -7.07
C GLY A 275 30.24 -0.26 -8.37
N TRP A 276 30.64 -0.99 -9.40
CA TRP A 276 31.07 -0.41 -10.70
C TRP A 276 29.93 0.13 -11.55
N ILE A 277 28.73 -0.42 -11.38
CA ILE A 277 27.54 0.00 -12.14
C ILE A 277 26.57 0.79 -11.28
N LEU A 278 27.02 1.32 -10.13
CA LEU A 278 26.14 2.10 -9.24
C LEU A 278 25.55 3.31 -9.95
N ASP A 279 26.30 3.91 -10.89
CA ASP A 279 25.89 5.09 -11.64
C ASP A 279 25.01 4.76 -12.85
N ASP A 280 24.80 3.47 -13.17
CA ASP A 280 23.86 3.07 -14.21
C ASP A 280 22.43 3.46 -13.78
N ASP A 281 21.64 3.99 -14.72
CA ASP A 281 20.35 4.65 -14.41
C ASP A 281 19.42 3.77 -13.57
N ASP A 282 19.30 2.49 -13.90
CA ASP A 282 18.40 1.57 -13.20
C ASP A 282 18.92 1.24 -11.79
N VAL A 283 20.23 1.07 -11.61
CA VAL A 283 20.86 0.74 -10.32
C VAL A 283 20.87 1.95 -9.40
N SER A 284 21.29 3.11 -9.92
CA SER A 284 21.29 4.39 -9.20
C SER A 284 19.88 4.74 -8.71
N GLN A 285 18.88 4.60 -9.59
CA GLN A 285 17.48 4.87 -9.24
C GLN A 285 16.98 3.90 -8.15
N PHE A 286 17.31 2.61 -8.23
CA PHE A 286 16.94 1.65 -7.18
C PHE A 286 17.47 2.06 -5.80
N TYR A 287 18.75 2.38 -5.70
CA TYR A 287 19.35 2.77 -4.42
C TYR A 287 18.86 4.13 -3.94
N PHE A 288 18.53 5.05 -4.86
CA PHE A 288 17.88 6.30 -4.51
C PHE A 288 16.52 6.06 -3.87
N ASP A 289 15.64 5.32 -4.56
CA ASP A 289 14.29 5.01 -4.09
C ASP A 289 14.34 4.23 -2.76
N LEU A 290 15.22 3.25 -2.64
CA LEU A 290 15.44 2.47 -1.41
C LEU A 290 15.75 3.37 -0.20
N LEU A 291 16.55 4.42 -0.40
CA LEU A 291 17.00 5.33 0.67
C LEU A 291 16.02 6.49 0.91
N ASP A 292 15.27 6.93 -0.10
CA ASP A 292 14.25 7.99 0.03
C ASP A 292 12.94 7.43 0.62
N ASP A 293 12.55 6.22 0.21
CA ASP A 293 11.35 5.55 0.73
C ASP A 293 11.54 5.04 2.17
N SER A 294 12.79 4.86 2.62
CA SER A 294 13.07 4.39 3.98
C SER A 294 13.16 5.55 4.97
N ASN A 295 12.48 5.43 6.13
CA ASN A 295 12.73 6.32 7.28
C ASN A 295 14.05 5.93 8.00
N ILE A 296 15.07 5.52 7.25
CA ILE A 296 16.31 4.97 7.82
C ILE A 296 17.12 6.07 8.50
N ASP A 297 17.57 5.80 9.72
CA ASP A 297 18.48 6.70 10.44
C ASP A 297 19.91 6.52 9.90
N LEU A 298 20.28 7.34 8.90
CA LEU A 298 21.60 7.31 8.26
C LEU A 298 22.77 7.54 9.23
N ASN A 299 22.51 8.03 10.46
CA ASN A 299 23.57 8.16 11.47
C ASN A 299 23.94 6.82 12.12
N LYS A 300 23.08 5.80 12.00
CA LYS A 300 23.30 4.47 12.57
C LYS A 300 23.87 3.46 11.57
N PHE A 301 23.73 3.72 10.28
CA PHE A 301 24.00 2.76 9.21
C PHE A 301 25.06 3.30 8.25
N ASP A 302 26.27 2.76 8.35
CA ASP A 302 27.46 3.27 7.69
C ASP A 302 27.42 3.08 6.18
N PHE A 303 26.95 1.93 5.69
CA PHE A 303 26.89 1.68 4.25
C PHE A 303 25.76 2.48 3.62
N ALA A 304 24.57 2.52 4.24
CA ALA A 304 23.46 3.34 3.79
C ALA A 304 23.86 4.82 3.60
N ARG A 305 24.57 5.40 4.59
CA ARG A 305 25.08 6.78 4.48
C ARG A 305 26.02 6.97 3.30
N LYS A 306 26.99 6.06 3.11
CA LYS A 306 27.99 6.20 2.04
C LYS A 306 27.37 6.02 0.65
N VAL A 307 26.38 5.13 0.50
CA VAL A 307 25.63 4.99 -0.77
C VAL A 307 24.78 6.24 -1.03
N SER A 308 24.09 6.77 -0.01
CA SER A 308 23.30 8.00 -0.12
C SER A 308 24.15 9.18 -0.64
N GLU A 309 25.37 9.34 -0.12
CA GLU A 309 26.30 10.38 -0.57
C GLU A 309 26.68 10.21 -2.06
N LYS A 310 26.92 8.98 -2.53
CA LYS A 310 27.28 8.70 -3.92
C LYS A 310 26.11 8.92 -4.88
N VAL A 311 24.95 8.35 -4.59
CA VAL A 311 23.74 8.46 -5.44
C VAL A 311 23.26 9.91 -5.49
N GLY A 312 23.33 10.64 -4.37
CA GLY A 312 23.00 12.07 -4.32
C GLY A 312 23.98 12.99 -5.07
N MET A 313 25.22 12.54 -5.33
CA MET A 313 26.18 13.24 -6.20
C MET A 313 25.89 12.95 -7.68
N ALA A 314 25.65 11.69 -8.05
CA ALA A 314 25.36 11.28 -9.42
C ALA A 314 24.11 11.99 -10.01
N GLN A 315 23.04 12.13 -9.22
CA GLN A 315 21.83 12.84 -9.68
C GLN A 315 22.02 14.36 -9.87
N LYS A 316 22.99 14.97 -9.17
CA LYS A 316 23.31 16.40 -9.36
C LYS A 316 24.11 16.62 -10.64
N GLU A 317 24.98 15.68 -11.00
CA GLU A 317 25.78 15.72 -12.23
C GLU A 317 24.90 15.45 -13.46
N GLN A 318 23.97 14.49 -13.41
CA GLN A 318 23.01 14.25 -14.50
C GLN A 318 22.10 15.48 -14.75
N LYS A 319 21.67 16.18 -13.68
CA LYS A 319 20.88 17.42 -13.81
C LYS A 319 21.70 18.60 -14.34
N SER A 320 23.01 18.69 -14.08
CA SER A 320 23.83 19.75 -14.67
C SER A 320 24.07 19.52 -16.16
N ILE A 321 24.25 18.27 -16.59
CA ILE A 321 24.46 17.90 -18.00
C ILE A 321 23.22 18.23 -18.84
N LEU A 322 22.01 17.95 -18.34
CA LEU A 322 20.75 18.29 -19.02
C LEU A 322 20.51 19.80 -19.14
N VAL A 323 20.99 20.61 -18.19
CA VAL A 323 20.88 22.07 -18.23
C VAL A 323 21.89 22.67 -19.22
N ASP A 324 23.07 22.06 -19.37
CA ASP A 324 24.06 22.49 -20.35
C ASP A 324 23.61 22.15 -21.79
N GLU A 325 22.99 20.99 -22.04
CA GLU A 325 22.44 20.63 -23.35
C GLU A 325 21.24 21.49 -23.79
N GLU A 326 20.39 21.94 -22.86
CA GLU A 326 19.31 22.90 -23.16
C GLU A 326 19.80 24.34 -23.36
N SER A 327 21.06 24.65 -23.00
CA SER A 327 21.66 25.98 -23.18
C SER A 327 22.43 26.14 -24.50
N GLU A 328 22.63 25.04 -25.24
CA GLU A 328 23.28 25.01 -26.57
C GLU A 328 22.30 24.88 -27.75
N ILE A 329 20.99 25.00 -27.52
CA ILE A 329 19.93 25.12 -28.54
C ILE A 329 19.28 26.51 -28.44
#